data_AF-A0A9X9M1E0-F1
#
_entry.id   AF-A0A9X9M1E0-F1
#
_cell.length_a   1.000
_cell.length_b   1.000
_cell.length_c   1.000
_cell.angle_alpha   90.00
_cell.angle_beta   90.00
_cell.angle_gamma   90.00
#
_symmetry.space_group_name_H-M   'P 1'
#
loop_
_entity.id
_entity.type
_entity.pdbx_description
1 polymer ?
#
loop_
_entity_poly.entity_id
_entity_poly.type
_entity_poly.pdbx_seq_one_letter_code
_entity_poly.pdbx_strand_id
1 'polypeptide(L)'
;MDFYVEGLAFPDVNFPGLISLTISLLDTSNPDLPAALLFQDSVVFRVAPWIMTPNTQPPEEVYVCRVFENENFLKSVIALAKEAKCKVTVPSKEQSNDDRWMQDEIEIGYIQAPHKTLPVVFDSPRNRGLKEF
;
A
#
# COMPACT_ATOMS: atom_id res chain seq x y z
N MET A 1 21.43 -19.08 -9.07
CA MET A 1 21.19 -17.77 -9.70
C MET A 1 19.92 -17.28 -9.09
N ASP A 2 19.96 -16.11 -8.47
CA ASP A 2 18.88 -15.65 -7.60
C ASP A 2 18.27 -14.40 -8.22
N PHE A 3 16.95 -14.35 -8.24
CA PHE A 3 16.18 -13.22 -8.77
C PHE A 3 15.32 -12.64 -7.65
N TYR A 4 15.16 -11.32 -7.68
CA TYR A 4 14.25 -10.58 -6.82
C TYR A 4 13.19 -9.92 -7.70
N VAL A 5 11.92 -10.02 -7.32
CA VAL A 5 10.78 -9.61 -8.14
C VAL A 5 9.87 -8.73 -7.29
N GLU A 6 9.41 -7.63 -7.87
CA GLU A 6 8.44 -6.71 -7.25
C GLU A 6 7.21 -6.53 -8.16
N GLY A 7 6.04 -6.38 -7.55
CA GLY A 7 4.79 -6.07 -8.25
C GLY A 7 4.60 -4.56 -8.35
N LEU A 8 4.35 -4.05 -9.56
CA LEU A 8 4.25 -2.60 -9.83
C LEU A 8 2.82 -2.09 -10.00
N ALA A 9 1.84 -2.99 -9.98
CA ALA A 9 0.42 -2.65 -10.09
C ALA A 9 -0.41 -3.54 -9.17
N PHE A 10 -1.37 -2.97 -8.46
CA PHE A 10 -2.36 -3.73 -7.69
C PHE A 10 -3.33 -4.45 -8.63
N PRO A 11 -3.92 -5.59 -8.19
CA PRO A 11 -5.05 -6.18 -8.91
C PRO A 11 -6.17 -5.14 -9.11
N ASP A 12 -6.68 -5.06 -10.33
CA ASP A 12 -7.66 -4.06 -10.76
C ASP A 12 -8.55 -4.63 -11.88
N VAL A 13 -9.53 -3.87 -12.37
CA VAL A 13 -10.51 -4.27 -13.39
C VAL A 13 -9.85 -4.88 -14.62
N ASN A 14 -8.72 -4.33 -15.06
CA ASN A 14 -7.98 -4.78 -16.25
C ASN A 14 -6.77 -5.67 -15.91
N PHE A 15 -6.55 -5.99 -14.63
CA PHE A 15 -5.43 -6.81 -14.20
C PHE A 15 -5.83 -7.79 -13.08
N PRO A 16 -5.94 -9.10 -13.37
CA PRO A 16 -6.38 -10.09 -12.38
C PRO A 16 -5.37 -10.38 -11.27
N GLY A 17 -4.22 -9.69 -11.26
CA GLY A 17 -3.18 -9.85 -10.24
C GLY A 17 -2.30 -11.07 -10.43
N LEU A 18 -2.26 -11.72 -11.60
CA LEU A 18 -1.41 -12.88 -11.88
C LEU A 18 -0.27 -12.53 -12.82
N ILE A 19 0.95 -12.94 -12.47
CA ILE A 19 2.17 -12.72 -13.27
C ILE A 19 2.85 -14.08 -13.47
N SER A 20 3.11 -14.47 -14.71
CA SER A 20 3.85 -15.70 -15.04
C SER A 20 5.28 -15.35 -15.44
N LEU A 21 6.26 -15.96 -14.77
CA LEU A 21 7.65 -15.92 -15.19
C LEU A 21 8.03 -17.29 -15.73
N THR A 22 8.61 -17.30 -16.92
CA THR A 22 8.89 -18.52 -17.68
C THR A 22 10.35 -18.54 -18.06
N ILE A 23 10.99 -19.71 -17.89
CA ILE A 23 12.33 -19.97 -18.38
C ILE A 23 12.27 -20.95 -19.55
N SER A 24 13.08 -20.70 -20.59
CA SER A 24 13.15 -21.53 -21.80
C SER A 24 14.59 -21.97 -22.06
N LEU A 25 14.77 -23.25 -22.33
CA LEU A 25 16.02 -23.81 -22.84
C LEU A 25 15.92 -23.86 -24.37
N LEU A 26 16.84 -23.20 -25.06
CA LEU A 26 16.88 -23.13 -26.52
C LEU A 26 18.12 -23.84 -27.05
N ASP A 27 17.96 -24.65 -28.08
CA ASP A 27 19.05 -25.18 -28.90
C ASP A 27 19.47 -24.14 -29.93
N THR A 28 20.75 -23.74 -29.89
CA THR A 28 21.37 -22.81 -30.83
C THR A 28 22.57 -23.46 -31.55
N SER A 29 22.60 -24.79 -31.63
CA SER A 29 23.73 -25.55 -32.17
C SER A 29 23.92 -25.38 -33.68
N ASN A 30 22.84 -25.15 -34.43
CA ASN A 30 22.91 -24.86 -35.86
C ASN A 30 22.80 -23.34 -36.10
N PRO A 31 23.88 -22.66 -36.52
CA PRO A 31 23.88 -21.22 -36.74
C PRO A 31 23.06 -20.76 -37.96
N ASP A 32 22.74 -21.69 -38.87
CA ASP A 32 21.95 -21.40 -40.08
C ASP A 32 20.44 -21.50 -39.83
N LEU A 33 20.03 -21.97 -38.63
CA LEU A 33 18.62 -22.12 -38.25
C LEU A 33 18.27 -21.24 -37.03
N PRO A 34 17.00 -20.81 -36.90
CA PRO A 34 16.53 -20.18 -35.66
C PRO A 34 16.66 -21.12 -34.46
N ALA A 35 16.85 -20.53 -33.27
CA ALA A 35 16.94 -21.28 -32.03
C ALA A 35 15.68 -22.14 -31.79
N ALA A 36 15.86 -23.42 -31.48
CA ALA A 36 14.75 -24.36 -31.26
C ALA A 36 14.45 -24.53 -29.77
N LEU A 37 13.17 -24.40 -29.37
CA LEU A 37 12.76 -24.61 -27.97
C LEU A 37 12.89 -26.10 -27.58
N LEU A 38 13.67 -26.38 -26.54
CA LEU A 38 13.86 -27.74 -26.01
C LEU A 38 13.01 -28.00 -24.75
N PHE A 39 12.92 -27.02 -23.86
CA PHE A 39 12.22 -27.16 -22.59
C PHE A 39 11.72 -25.80 -22.09
N GLN A 40 10.63 -25.83 -21.32
CA GLN A 40 10.06 -24.66 -20.69
C GLN A 40 9.46 -25.01 -19.33
N ASP A 41 9.65 -24.13 -18.36
CA ASP A 41 9.01 -24.21 -17.04
C ASP A 41 8.57 -22.81 -16.59
N SER A 42 7.54 -22.74 -15.75
CA SER A 42 6.91 -21.49 -15.35
C SER A 42 6.53 -21.49 -13.87
N VAL A 43 6.67 -20.31 -13.27
CA VAL A 43 6.09 -19.99 -11.95
C VAL A 43 5.06 -18.88 -12.11
N VAL A 44 3.97 -18.97 -11.35
CA VAL A 44 2.91 -17.96 -11.35
C VAL A 44 2.82 -17.30 -9.99
N PHE A 45 2.97 -15.98 -9.97
CA PHE A 45 2.82 -15.14 -8.80
C PHE A 45 1.41 -14.53 -8.78
N ARG A 46 0.88 -14.36 -7.56
CA ARG A 46 -0.28 -13.51 -7.30
C ARG A 46 0.19 -12.24 -6.59
N VAL A 47 -0.12 -11.08 -7.15
CA VAL A 47 0.11 -9.79 -6.50
C VAL A 47 -0.84 -9.67 -5.31
N ALA A 48 -0.30 -9.30 -4.15
CA ALA A 48 -1.10 -9.13 -2.94
C ALA A 48 -2.13 -8.00 -3.12
N PRO A 49 -3.41 -8.21 -2.73
CA PRO A 49 -4.39 -7.15 -2.74
C PRO A 49 -4.13 -6.15 -1.61
N TRP A 50 -4.71 -4.96 -1.74
CA TRP A 50 -4.84 -4.02 -0.63
C TRP A 50 -6.03 -4.44 0.26
N ILE A 51 -5.83 -4.43 1.58
CA ILE A 51 -6.80 -4.94 2.56
C ILE A 51 -7.04 -3.88 3.65
N MET A 52 -8.30 -3.60 3.94
CA MET A 52 -8.72 -2.71 5.04
C MET A 52 -8.70 -3.41 6.40
N THR A 53 -8.60 -2.63 7.46
CA THR A 53 -8.79 -3.09 8.84
C THR A 53 -10.13 -2.59 9.39
N PRO A 54 -11.01 -3.46 9.91
CA PRO A 54 -12.22 -3.01 10.58
C PRO A 54 -11.90 -2.43 11.97
N ASN A 55 -12.80 -1.62 12.53
CA ASN A 55 -12.67 -1.03 13.88
C ASN A 55 -12.51 -2.05 15.02
N THR A 56 -12.76 -3.34 14.78
CA THR A 56 -12.53 -4.41 15.76
C THR A 56 -11.06 -4.80 15.89
N GLN A 57 -10.21 -4.37 14.95
CA GLN A 57 -8.77 -4.58 15.05
C GLN A 57 -8.15 -3.61 16.08
N PRO A 58 -7.13 -4.05 16.85
CA PRO A 58 -6.43 -3.17 17.78
C PRO A 58 -5.84 -1.94 17.04
N PRO A 59 -6.05 -0.72 17.56
CA PRO A 59 -5.53 0.49 16.93
C PRO A 59 -4.02 0.67 17.21
N GLU A 60 -3.28 1.16 16.22
CA GLU A 60 -1.83 1.41 16.34
C GLU A 60 -1.48 2.91 16.27
N GLU A 61 -2.13 3.65 15.38
CA GLU A 61 -1.86 5.07 15.13
C GLU A 61 -3.17 5.83 14.86
N VAL A 62 -3.27 7.06 15.40
CA VAL A 62 -4.40 7.97 15.25
C VAL A 62 -3.95 9.22 14.51
N TYR A 63 -4.71 9.59 13.48
CA TYR A 63 -4.46 10.77 12.66
C TYR A 63 -5.50 11.85 12.95
N VAL A 64 -5.07 13.09 13.18
CA VAL A 64 -6.00 14.19 13.51
C VAL A 64 -5.43 15.55 13.11
N CYS A 65 -6.24 16.40 12.47
CA CYS A 65 -5.83 17.75 12.09
C CYS A 65 -5.85 18.73 13.29
N ARG A 66 -4.89 19.64 13.32
CA ARG A 66 -4.96 20.85 14.15
C ARG A 66 -5.51 21.99 13.31
N VAL A 67 -6.59 22.62 13.76
CA VAL A 67 -7.20 23.79 13.11
C VAL A 67 -7.50 24.87 14.13
N PHE A 68 -7.91 26.05 13.66
CA PHE A 68 -8.26 27.18 14.53
C PHE A 68 -9.32 26.78 15.57
N GLU A 69 -9.07 27.11 16.85
CA GLU A 69 -9.97 26.90 17.99
C GLU A 69 -10.37 25.42 18.28
N ASN A 70 -9.55 24.44 17.88
CA ASN A 70 -9.80 23.01 18.14
C ASN A 70 -8.94 22.38 19.26
N GLU A 71 -8.29 23.17 20.11
CA GLU A 71 -7.29 22.68 21.07
C GLU A 71 -7.87 21.71 22.10
N ASN A 72 -9.10 21.95 22.56
CA ASN A 72 -9.75 21.07 23.53
C ASN A 72 -10.12 19.72 22.89
N PHE A 73 -10.59 19.73 21.64
CA PHE A 73 -10.84 18.51 20.88
C PHE A 73 -9.55 17.71 20.70
N LEU A 74 -8.47 18.36 20.27
CA LEU A 74 -7.17 17.71 20.08
C LEU A 74 -6.62 17.11 21.38
N LYS A 75 -6.77 17.81 22.52
CA LYS A 75 -6.38 17.29 23.85
C LYS A 75 -7.15 16.03 24.21
N SER A 76 -8.47 16.00 23.98
CA SER A 76 -9.30 14.82 24.25
C SER A 76 -8.90 13.62 23.37
N VAL A 77 -8.65 13.84 22.08
CA VAL A 77 -8.19 12.79 21.16
C VAL A 77 -6.83 12.24 21.58
N ILE A 78 -5.87 13.11 21.94
CA ILE A 78 -4.54 12.69 22.41
C ILE A 78 -4.63 11.89 23.71
N ALA A 79 -5.48 12.32 24.65
CA ALA A 79 -5.70 11.58 25.90
C ALA A 79 -6.25 10.17 25.63
N LEU A 80 -7.25 10.05 24.76
CA LEU A 80 -7.83 8.77 24.36
C LEU A 80 -6.81 7.87 23.65
N ALA A 81 -6.04 8.42 22.70
CA ALA A 81 -5.00 7.66 22.00
C ALA A 81 -3.91 7.15 22.97
N LYS A 82 -3.57 7.94 24.00
CA LYS A 82 -2.64 7.53 25.06
C LYS A 82 -3.19 6.36 25.89
N GLU A 83 -4.48 6.38 26.23
CA GLU A 83 -5.14 5.26 26.93
C GLU A 83 -5.16 3.99 26.08
N ALA A 84 -5.39 4.13 24.78
CA ALA A 84 -5.34 3.05 23.80
C ALA A 84 -3.91 2.61 23.41
N LYS A 85 -2.86 3.29 23.90
CA LYS A 85 -1.44 3.06 23.57
C LYS A 85 -1.11 3.25 22.09
N CYS A 86 -1.83 4.15 21.41
CA CYS A 86 -1.61 4.47 20.01
C CYS A 86 -0.64 5.65 19.84
N LYS A 87 0.12 5.64 18.75
CA LYS A 87 0.82 6.82 18.25
C LYS A 87 -0.20 7.87 17.79
N VAL A 88 0.13 9.15 17.91
CA VAL A 88 -0.68 10.25 17.36
C VAL A 88 0.14 10.99 16.31
N THR A 89 -0.44 11.18 15.13
CA THR A 89 0.15 11.95 14.04
C THR A 89 -0.76 13.11 13.67
N VAL A 90 -0.16 14.31 13.62
CA VAL A 90 -0.85 15.56 13.32
C VAL A 90 -0.14 16.20 12.12
N PRO A 91 -0.83 16.47 11.00
CA PRO A 91 -0.23 17.16 9.87
C PRO A 91 0.27 18.55 10.28
N SER A 92 1.32 19.02 9.63
CA SER A 92 1.73 20.42 9.73
C SER A 92 0.63 21.34 9.17
N LYS A 93 0.71 22.64 9.47
CA LYS A 93 -0.26 23.61 8.92
C LYS A 93 -0.22 23.61 7.39
N GLU A 94 0.98 23.53 6.83
CA GLU A 94 1.24 23.49 5.39
C GLU A 94 0.66 22.21 4.75
N GLN A 95 0.75 21.06 5.44
CA GLN A 95 0.18 19.80 4.97
C GLN A 95 -1.35 19.76 5.06
N SER A 96 -1.93 20.39 6.08
CA SER A 96 -3.39 20.40 6.25
C SER A 96 -4.10 21.43 5.37
N ASN A 97 -3.45 22.57 5.09
CA ASN A 97 -4.01 23.68 4.30
C ASN A 97 -5.48 24.00 4.67
N ASP A 98 -5.72 24.17 5.98
CA ASP A 98 -7.04 24.41 6.63
C ASP A 98 -8.09 23.30 6.46
N ASP A 99 -7.74 22.17 5.85
CA ASP A 99 -8.60 20.99 5.76
C ASP A 99 -8.51 20.16 7.05
N ARG A 100 -9.68 19.99 7.67
CA ARG A 100 -9.85 19.30 8.96
C ARG A 100 -10.27 17.84 8.81
N TRP A 101 -10.65 17.42 7.61
CA TRP A 101 -11.33 16.15 7.37
C TRP A 101 -10.31 15.04 7.08
N MET A 102 -9.51 14.69 8.09
CA MET A 102 -8.47 13.65 8.01
C MET A 102 -9.00 12.31 7.47
N GLN A 103 -10.21 11.94 7.87
CA GLN A 103 -10.85 10.69 7.45
C GLN A 103 -11.22 10.64 5.96
N ASP A 104 -11.40 11.79 5.30
CA ASP A 104 -11.93 11.81 3.93
C ASP A 104 -10.83 11.69 2.86
N GLU A 105 -9.58 11.95 3.23
CA GLU A 105 -8.45 11.98 2.28
C GLU A 105 -7.73 10.64 2.19
N ILE A 106 -7.58 9.91 3.29
CA ILE A 106 -6.80 8.67 3.31
C ILE A 106 -7.52 7.53 4.03
N GLU A 107 -7.28 6.31 3.54
CA GLU A 107 -7.64 5.07 4.22
C GLU A 107 -6.39 4.22 4.43
N ILE A 108 -6.14 3.76 5.65
CA ILE A 108 -4.94 2.98 5.98
C ILE A 108 -5.28 1.49 5.92
N GLY A 109 -4.79 0.82 4.87
CA GLY A 109 -4.84 -0.63 4.76
C GLY A 109 -3.47 -1.27 4.92
N TYR A 110 -3.35 -2.51 4.48
CA TYR A 110 -2.09 -3.24 4.43
C TYR A 110 -2.01 -4.16 3.21
N ILE A 111 -0.79 -4.56 2.89
CA ILE A 111 -0.49 -5.67 1.99
C ILE A 111 0.30 -6.73 2.74
N GLN A 112 0.13 -7.98 2.34
CA GLN A 112 0.73 -9.11 3.04
C GLN A 112 1.24 -10.18 2.09
N ALA A 113 2.46 -10.63 2.35
CA ALA A 113 3.08 -11.81 1.79
C ALA A 113 3.73 -12.64 2.93
N PRO A 114 4.03 -13.93 2.72
CA PRO A 114 4.67 -14.76 3.76
C PRO A 114 5.99 -14.18 4.31
N HIS A 115 6.72 -13.41 3.50
CA HIS A 115 8.02 -12.83 3.88
C HIS A 115 7.94 -11.38 4.38
N LYS A 116 6.80 -10.68 4.23
CA LYS A 116 6.66 -9.27 4.59
C LYS A 116 5.19 -8.87 4.72
N THR A 117 4.88 -8.07 5.73
CA THR A 117 3.63 -7.31 5.85
C THR A 117 3.99 -5.84 6.06
N LEU A 118 3.24 -4.93 5.44
CA LEU A 118 3.41 -3.49 5.63
C LEU A 118 2.09 -2.73 5.41
N PRO A 119 1.87 -1.62 6.12
CA PRO A 119 0.71 -0.75 5.90
C PRO A 119 0.85 0.02 4.57
N VAL A 120 -0.28 0.25 3.90
CA VAL A 120 -0.36 0.98 2.62
C VAL A 120 -1.52 1.96 2.68
N VAL A 121 -1.24 3.23 2.42
CA VAL A 121 -2.23 4.29 2.31
C VAL A 121 -2.97 4.15 0.98
N PHE A 122 -4.30 4.12 1.02
CA PHE A 122 -5.12 4.36 -0.16
C PHE A 122 -5.59 5.80 -0.12
N ASP A 123 -5.01 6.61 -1.00
CA ASP A 123 -5.26 8.04 -1.13
C ASP A 123 -6.51 8.31 -1.98
N SER A 124 -7.41 9.10 -1.44
CA SER A 124 -8.69 9.48 -2.03
C SER A 124 -8.47 10.52 -3.12
N PRO A 125 -9.16 10.42 -4.27
CA PRO A 125 -9.11 11.47 -5.29
C PRO A 125 -9.81 12.77 -4.86
N ARG A 126 -10.26 12.90 -3.59
CA ARG A 126 -10.85 14.11 -3.01
C ARG A 126 -9.95 15.32 -3.19
N ASN A 127 -8.62 15.17 -3.04
CA ASN A 127 -7.61 16.15 -3.43
C ASN A 127 -7.89 17.57 -2.87
N ARG A 128 -8.26 17.69 -1.59
CA ARG A 128 -8.51 18.99 -0.95
C ARG A 128 -7.25 19.48 -0.22
N GLY A 129 -7.38 20.10 0.96
CA GLY A 129 -6.24 20.71 1.66
C GLY A 129 -5.23 19.67 2.14
N LEU A 130 -5.68 18.45 2.42
CA LEU A 130 -4.86 17.32 2.85
C LEU A 130 -4.21 16.52 1.70
N LYS A 131 -4.32 16.98 0.45
CA LYS A 131 -3.84 16.26 -0.75
C LYS A 131 -2.37 15.80 -0.69
N GLU A 132 -1.52 16.52 0.04
CA GLU A 132 -0.08 16.24 0.12
C GLU A 132 0.33 15.66 1.50
N PHE A 133 -0.64 15.22 2.31
CA PHE A 133 -0.41 14.58 3.60
C PHE A 133 -0.05 13.10 3.45
#